data_AF-A0A940UMW7-F1
#
_entry.id   AF-A0A940UMW7-F1
#
_cell.length_a   1.000
_cell.length_b   1.000
_cell.length_c   1.000
_cell.angle_alpha   90.00
_cell.angle_beta   90.00
_cell.angle_gamma   90.00
#
_symmetry.space_group_name_H-M   'P 1'
#
loop_
_entity.id
_entity.type
_entity.pdbx_description
1 polymer ?
#
loop_
_entity_poly.entity_id
_entity_poly.type
_entity_poly.pdbx_seq_one_letter_code
_entity_poly.pdbx_strand_id
1 'polypeptide(L)'
;MSKLPGKIRKRLKQEAREWDAAIASETPGRVQELLEQAEPFQALRPPRQPVSLRLDPYDVAAAKRLARRRGIPYTQLMAMWLHERVEQEKGTADA
;
A
#
# COMPACT_ATOMS: atom_id res chain seq x y z
N MET A 1 -4.77 21.07 -6.66
CA MET A 1 -4.21 20.70 -5.34
C MET A 1 -4.12 21.94 -4.47
N SER A 2 -4.86 21.99 -3.37
CA SER A 2 -4.80 23.14 -2.46
C SER A 2 -3.43 23.19 -1.80
N LYS A 3 -2.85 24.39 -1.79
CA LYS A 3 -1.54 24.64 -1.22
C LYS A 3 -1.64 24.49 0.31
N LEU A 4 -0.83 23.60 0.90
CA LEU A 4 -0.73 23.45 2.36
C LEU A 4 -0.53 24.81 3.06
N PRO A 5 -1.14 25.08 4.22
CA PRO A 5 -0.93 26.31 4.99
C PRO A 5 0.55 26.60 5.29
N GLY A 6 0.95 27.86 5.25
CA GLY A 6 2.35 28.28 5.38
C GLY A 6 3.03 27.86 6.69
N LYS A 7 2.30 27.88 7.81
CA LYS A 7 2.78 27.42 9.12
C LYS A 7 3.16 25.93 9.10
N ILE A 8 2.32 25.09 8.48
CA ILE A 8 2.56 23.65 8.36
C ILE A 8 3.80 23.39 7.51
N ARG A 9 3.96 24.10 6.39
CA ARG A 9 5.18 23.96 5.56
C ARG A 9 6.45 24.33 6.30
N LYS A 10 6.42 25.40 7.10
CA LYS A 10 7.59 25.84 7.88
C LYS A 10 7.96 24.78 8.91
N ARG A 11 6.98 24.20 9.60
CA ARG A 11 7.20 23.08 10.55
C ARG A 11 7.77 21.85 9.86
N LEU A 12 7.17 21.40 8.75
CA LEU A 12 7.63 20.23 8.01
C LEU A 12 9.06 20.41 7.46
N LYS A 13 9.41 21.62 7.01
CA LYS A 13 10.79 21.93 6.58
C LYS A 13 11.79 21.88 7.72
N GLN A 14 11.38 22.29 8.92
CA GLN A 14 12.22 22.26 10.10
C GLN A 14 12.44 20.81 10.55
N GLU A 15 11.36 20.04 10.65
CA GLU A 15 11.39 18.61 10.92
C GLU A 15 12.31 17.89 9.94
N ALA A 16 12.14 18.08 8.62
CA ALA A 16 13.00 17.46 7.62
C ALA A 16 14.50 17.73 7.85
N ARG A 17 14.88 18.96 8.25
CA ARG A 17 16.27 19.29 8.58
C ARG A 17 16.77 18.57 9.83
N GLU A 18 15.91 18.39 10.82
CA GLU A 18 16.24 17.65 12.05
C GLU A 18 16.47 16.17 11.71
N TRP A 19 15.62 15.57 10.86
CA TRP A 19 15.82 14.22 10.35
C TRP A 19 17.12 14.08 9.55
N ASP A 20 17.40 15.00 8.62
CA ASP A 20 18.64 14.97 7.82
C ASP A 20 19.89 15.04 8.71
N ALA A 21 19.87 15.89 9.74
CA ALA A 21 20.96 16.01 10.70
C ALA A 21 21.12 14.75 11.58
N ALA A 22 20.00 14.17 12.02
CA ALA A 22 20.01 12.95 12.81
C ALA A 22 20.62 11.79 12.01
N ILE A 23 20.14 11.57 10.78
CA ILE A 23 20.63 10.51 9.88
C ILE A 23 22.11 10.70 9.56
N ALA A 24 22.56 11.94 9.30
CA ALA A 24 23.97 12.22 9.03
C ALA A 24 24.90 11.89 10.20
N SER A 25 24.37 11.88 11.44
CA SER A 25 25.10 11.53 12.65
C SER A 25 24.98 10.05 13.06
N GLU A 26 24.17 9.25 12.35
CA GLU A 26 24.01 7.83 12.64
C GLU A 26 25.26 7.04 12.23
N THR A 27 25.77 6.24 13.16
CA THR A 27 26.88 5.32 12.90
C THR A 27 26.35 3.91 12.61
N PRO A 28 27.05 3.11 11.79
CA PRO A 28 26.62 1.74 11.50
C PRO A 28 26.39 0.88 12.76
N GLY A 29 27.21 1.06 13.80
CA GLY A 29 27.05 0.34 15.07
C GLY A 29 25.76 0.71 15.81
N ARG A 30 25.41 2.01 15.82
CA ARG A 30 24.16 2.47 16.45
C ARG A 30 22.92 1.95 15.73
N VAL A 31 22.97 1.88 14.39
CA VAL A 31 21.87 1.30 13.59
C VAL A 31 21.72 -0.19 13.89
N GLN A 32 22.83 -0.92 14.02
CA GLN A 32 22.83 -2.35 14.36
C GLN A 32 22.19 -2.60 15.74
N GLU A 33 22.55 -1.82 16.76
CA GLU A 33 21.92 -1.91 18.10
C GLU A 33 20.40 -1.70 18.03
N LEU A 34 19.94 -0.73 17.24
CA LEU A 34 18.51 -0.45 17.07
C LEU A 34 17.79 -1.59 16.36
N LEU A 35 18.42 -2.23 15.38
CA LEU A 35 17.85 -3.38 14.68
C LEU A 35 17.76 -4.61 15.59
N GLU A 36 18.74 -4.82 16.47
CA GLU A 36 18.74 -5.92 17.44
C GLU A 36 17.68 -5.74 18.54
N GLN A 37 17.38 -4.48 18.90
CA GLN A 37 16.33 -4.14 19.87
C GLN A 37 14.93 -4.07 19.25
N ALA A 38 14.83 -4.06 17.92
CA ALA A 38 13.55 -3.92 17.23
C ALA A 38 12.74 -5.22 17.31
N GLU A 39 11.50 -5.10 17.79
CA GLU A 39 10.53 -6.18 17.72
C GLU A 39 10.19 -6.50 16.25
N PRO A 40 10.16 -7.78 15.85
CA PRO A 40 9.75 -8.16 14.50
C PRO A 40 8.34 -7.66 14.19
N PHE A 41 8.21 -6.84 13.15
CA PHE A 41 6.90 -6.42 12.66
C PHE A 41 6.15 -7.62 12.05
N GLN A 42 5.16 -8.13 12.78
CA GLN A 42 4.27 -9.16 12.27
C GLN A 42 3.12 -8.53 11.51
N ALA A 43 3.27 -8.43 10.19
CA ALA A 43 2.17 -8.08 9.30
C ALA A 43 1.16 -9.24 9.24
N LEU A 44 0.10 -9.18 10.05
CA LEU A 44 -1.03 -10.12 9.98
C LEU A 44 -1.77 -9.92 8.65
N ARG A 45 -1.33 -10.64 7.60
CA ARG A 45 -2.09 -10.75 6.36
C ARG A 45 -3.11 -11.87 6.52
N PRO A 46 -4.42 -11.61 6.28
CA PRO A 46 -5.40 -12.68 6.29
C PRO A 46 -4.99 -13.75 5.25
N PRO A 47 -5.08 -15.04 5.60
CA PRO A 47 -4.74 -16.11 4.68
C PRO A 47 -5.65 -16.00 3.46
N ARG A 48 -5.05 -16.02 2.26
CA ARG A 48 -5.79 -16.03 0.99
C ARG A 48 -5.70 -17.41 0.40
N GLN A 49 -6.85 -17.98 0.02
CA GLN A 49 -6.89 -19.21 -0.74
C GLN A 49 -6.48 -18.94 -2.19
N PRO A 50 -5.44 -19.60 -2.72
CA PRO A 50 -5.09 -19.48 -4.13
C PRO A 50 -6.15 -20.16 -4.98
N VAL A 51 -6.67 -19.45 -5.98
CA VAL A 51 -7.64 -19.98 -6.95
C VAL A 51 -7.07 -19.79 -8.35
N SER A 52 -7.08 -20.87 -9.14
CA SER A 52 -6.66 -20.84 -10.54
C SER A 52 -7.89 -20.73 -11.44
N LEU A 53 -7.93 -19.70 -12.29
CA LEU A 53 -9.02 -19.46 -13.25
C LEU A 53 -8.43 -19.38 -14.65
N ARG A 54 -9.17 -19.90 -15.65
CA ARG A 54 -8.87 -19.66 -17.07
C ARG A 54 -9.61 -18.40 -17.50
N LEU A 55 -8.88 -17.44 -18.05
CA LEU A 55 -9.40 -16.16 -18.49
C LEU A 55 -8.92 -15.89 -19.91
N ASP A 56 -9.67 -15.08 -20.65
CA ASP A 56 -9.23 -14.60 -21.96
C ASP A 56 -7.92 -13.78 -21.80
N PRO A 57 -6.87 -14.06 -22.58
CA PRO A 57 -5.64 -13.26 -22.58
C PRO A 57 -5.88 -11.76 -22.79
N TYR A 58 -6.89 -11.39 -23.58
CA TYR A 58 -7.27 -10.01 -23.84
C TYR A 58 -7.78 -9.31 -22.57
N ASP A 59 -8.64 -9.99 -21.81
CA ASP A 59 -9.20 -9.47 -20.56
C ASP A 59 -8.10 -9.30 -19.50
N VAL A 60 -7.17 -10.26 -19.42
CA VAL A 60 -6.01 -10.15 -18.54
C VAL A 60 -5.15 -8.95 -18.93
N ALA A 61 -4.94 -8.71 -20.22
CA ALA A 61 -4.20 -7.55 -20.71
C ALA A 61 -4.92 -6.23 -20.38
N ALA A 62 -6.26 -6.19 -20.53
CA ALA A 62 -7.08 -5.03 -20.17
C ALA A 62 -7.00 -4.73 -18.66
N ALA A 63 -7.14 -5.74 -17.81
CA ALA A 63 -7.01 -5.63 -16.35
C ALA A 63 -5.63 -5.08 -15.97
N LYS A 64 -4.54 -5.55 -16.60
CA LYS A 64 -3.18 -5.02 -16.37
C LYS A 64 -3.07 -3.54 -16.73
N ARG A 65 -3.66 -3.10 -17.86
CA ARG A 65 -3.66 -1.67 -18.24
C ARG A 65 -4.42 -0.82 -17.24
N LEU A 66 -5.58 -1.29 -16.78
CA LEU A 66 -6.40 -0.59 -15.78
C LEU A 66 -5.69 -0.48 -14.43
N ALA A 67 -5.05 -1.55 -13.97
CA ALA A 67 -4.35 -1.60 -12.70
C ALA A 67 -3.14 -0.65 -12.67
N ARG A 68 -2.37 -0.57 -13.76
CA ARG A 68 -1.24 0.37 -13.91
C ARG A 68 -1.68 1.83 -13.75
N ARG A 69 -2.82 2.22 -14.34
CA ARG A 69 -3.35 3.59 -14.18
C ARG A 69 -3.73 3.92 -12.73
N ARG A 70 -4.04 2.90 -11.92
CA ARG A 70 -4.43 3.04 -10.52
C ARG A 70 -3.28 2.82 -9.54
N GLY A 71 -2.08 2.48 -10.02
CA GLY A 71 -0.91 2.23 -9.17
C GLY A 71 -1.02 0.96 -8.31
N ILE A 72 -1.85 -0.01 -8.70
CA ILE A 72 -2.05 -1.27 -7.96
C ILE A 72 -1.75 -2.50 -8.82
N PRO A 73 -1.40 -3.66 -8.21
CA PRO A 73 -1.27 -4.92 -8.93
C PRO A 73 -2.59 -5.36 -9.58
N TYR A 74 -2.53 -5.96 -10.78
CA TYR A 74 -3.73 -6.41 -11.48
C TYR A 74 -4.51 -7.50 -10.72
N THR A 75 -3.82 -8.37 -9.99
CA THR A 75 -4.44 -9.38 -9.12
C THR A 75 -5.21 -8.75 -7.96
N GLN A 76 -4.69 -7.66 -7.40
CA GLN A 76 -5.38 -6.89 -6.35
C GLN A 76 -6.62 -6.20 -6.92
N LEU A 77 -6.52 -5.58 -8.11
CA LEU A 77 -7.67 -4.98 -8.80
C LEU A 77 -8.79 -6.02 -9.02
N MET A 78 -8.43 -7.20 -9.52
CA MET A 78 -9.39 -8.28 -9.76
C MET A 78 -10.04 -8.78 -8.47
N ALA A 79 -9.27 -8.93 -7.39
CA ALA A 79 -9.81 -9.32 -6.09
C ALA A 79 -10.80 -8.29 -5.53
N MET A 80 -10.50 -7.00 -5.69
CA MET A 80 -11.40 -5.92 -5.29
C MET A 80 -12.71 -5.95 -6.07
N TRP A 81 -12.64 -6.04 -7.41
CA TRP A 81 -13.85 -6.12 -8.23
C TRP A 81 -14.69 -7.36 -7.95
N LEU A 82 -14.05 -8.51 -7.72
CA LEU A 82 -14.76 -9.73 -7.34
C LEU A 82 -15.51 -9.52 -6.01
N HIS A 83 -14.85 -8.93 -5.02
CA HIS A 83 -15.47 -8.64 -3.74
C HIS A 83 -16.64 -7.65 -3.87
N GLU A 84 -16.44 -6.53 -4.58
CA GLU A 84 -17.49 -5.54 -4.85
C GLU A 84 -18.71 -6.19 -5.53
N ARG A 85 -18.48 -7.03 -6.54
CA ARG A 85 -19.55 -7.72 -7.25
C ARG A 85 -20.31 -8.71 -6.37
N VAL A 86 -19.60 -9.47 -5.52
CA VAL A 86 -20.21 -10.41 -4.58
C VAL A 86 -21.09 -9.68 -3.56
N GLU A 87 -20.63 -8.55 -3.02
CA GLU A 87 -21.40 -7.78 -2.04
C GLU A 87 -22.65 -7.15 -2.67
N GLN A 88 -22.56 -6.68 -3.92
CA GLN A 88 -23.73 -6.20 -4.67
C GLN A 88 -24.78 -7.31 -4.84
N GLU A 89 -24.37 -8.53 -5.22
CA GLU A 89 -25.28 -9.66 -5.39
C GLU A 89 -25.95 -10.08 -4.08
N LYS A 90 -25.21 -10.10 -2.97
CA LYS A 90 -25.78 -10.38 -1.64
C LYS A 90 -26.86 -9.36 -1.26
N GLY A 91 -26.55 -8.07 -1.39
CA GLY A 91 -27.51 -7.00 -1.08
C GLY A 91 -28.75 -6.99 -1.97
N THR A 92 -28.70 -7.64 -3.14
CA THR A 92 -29.85 -7.79 -4.05
C THR A 92 -30.64 -9.08 -3.78
N ALA A 93 -30.01 -10.10 -3.18
CA ALA A 93 -30.66 -11.36 -2.82
C ALA A 93 -31.36 -11.30 -1.45
N ASP A 94 -30.95 -10.39 -0.58
CA ASP A 94 -31.52 -10.16 0.77
C ASP A 94 -32.60 -9.05 0.81
N ALA A 95 -33.05 -8.55 -0.35
CA ALA A 95 -34.08 -7.51 -0.50
C ALA A 95 -35.27 -8.01 -1.32
#